data_AF-A0A8B8D913-F1
#
_entry.id   AF-A0A8B8D913-F1
#
_cell.length_a   1.000
_cell.length_b   1.000
_cell.length_c   1.000
_cell.angle_alpha   90.00
_cell.angle_beta   90.00
_cell.angle_gamma   90.00
#
_symmetry.space_group_name_H-M   'P 1'
#
loop_
_entity.id
_entity.type
_entity.pdbx_description
1 polymer ?
#
loop_
_entity_poly.entity_id
_entity_poly.type
_entity_poly.pdbx_seq_one_letter_code
_entity_poly.pdbx_strand_id
1 'polypeptide(L)'
;MAEKVQYRAFQRNTLLEEIQCILHEYPDNEQIIKELLQNAEDAGARSVKMGPCPSCRSDHLPDPYKKYMSGPAFCFYNDSVFEEEDWQGITMVRKSNKHDDPLKVGKFGIGFKSVFHITDTVMVISGKTILFIDPLYEEIDPKKGLG
;
A
#
# COMPACT_ATOMS: atom_id res chain seq x y z
N MET A 1 48.41 -13.09 17.89
CA MET A 1 47.18 -12.27 17.97
C MET A 1 46.54 -12.33 16.59
N ALA A 2 45.37 -12.96 16.46
CA ALA A 2 44.68 -13.01 15.17
C ALA A 2 43.95 -11.68 14.95
N GLU A 3 44.21 -11.01 13.83
CA GLU A 3 43.47 -9.79 13.45
C GLU A 3 41.99 -10.12 13.29
N LYS A 4 41.13 -9.28 13.90
CA LYS A 4 39.68 -9.36 13.73
C LYS A 4 39.34 -8.97 12.28
N VAL A 5 38.97 -9.95 11.46
CA VAL A 5 38.41 -9.72 10.13
C VAL A 5 37.05 -9.03 10.29
N GLN A 6 36.87 -7.88 9.61
CA GLN A 6 35.58 -7.20 9.53
C GLN A 6 34.83 -7.66 8.28
N TYR A 7 33.63 -8.20 8.48
CA TYR A 7 32.70 -8.54 7.40
C TYR A 7 31.72 -7.40 7.18
N ARG A 8 31.41 -7.10 5.92
CA ARG A 8 30.34 -6.18 5.53
C ARG A 8 29.29 -6.93 4.72
N ALA A 9 28.03 -6.60 4.92
CA ALA A 9 26.91 -7.12 4.13
C ALA A 9 26.24 -5.97 3.37
N PHE A 10 25.53 -6.31 2.30
CA PHE A 10 24.64 -5.37 1.62
C PHE A 10 23.53 -4.92 2.58
N GLN A 11 23.32 -3.61 2.66
CA GLN A 11 22.16 -3.05 3.35
C GLN A 11 20.98 -3.09 2.37
N ARG A 12 19.82 -3.56 2.87
CA ARG A 12 18.56 -3.44 2.14
C ARG A 12 17.90 -2.12 2.55
N ASN A 13 17.26 -1.48 1.58
CA ASN A 13 16.45 -0.31 1.84
C ASN A 13 15.28 -0.67 2.76
N THR A 14 14.90 0.28 3.60
CA THR A 14 13.67 0.29 4.36
C THR A 14 12.46 0.46 3.42
N LEU A 15 11.26 0.12 3.90
CA LEU A 15 10.01 0.37 3.17
C LEU A 15 9.84 1.86 2.81
N LEU A 16 10.24 2.75 3.72
CA LEU A 16 10.20 4.19 3.50
C LEU A 16 11.12 4.61 2.36
N GLU A 17 12.39 4.20 2.38
CA GLU A 17 13.36 4.53 1.32
C GLU A 17 12.91 4.00 -0.05
N GLU A 18 12.36 2.79 -0.08
CA GLU A 18 11.80 2.21 -1.30
C GLU A 18 10.64 3.04 -1.89
N ILE A 19 9.70 3.47 -1.03
CA ILE A 19 8.57 4.31 -1.42
C ILE A 19 9.06 5.68 -1.87
N GLN A 20 10.01 6.30 -1.17
CA GLN A 20 10.61 7.57 -1.58
C GLN A 20 11.24 7.49 -2.98
N CYS A 21 11.95 6.41 -3.27
CA CYS A 21 12.49 6.18 -4.61
C CYS A 21 11.38 6.05 -5.66
N ILE A 22 10.28 5.35 -5.36
CA ILE A 22 9.13 5.25 -6.29
C ILE A 22 8.49 6.61 -6.53
N LEU A 23 8.28 7.42 -5.49
CA LEU A 23 7.69 8.75 -5.62
C LEU A 23 8.55 9.69 -6.47
N HIS A 24 9.89 9.55 -6.40
CA HIS A 24 10.82 10.25 -7.27
C HIS A 24 10.75 9.80 -8.74
N GLU A 25 10.51 8.50 -8.99
CA GLU A 25 10.36 7.94 -10.34
C GLU A 25 9.01 8.33 -10.98
N TYR A 26 8.00 8.67 -10.18
CA TYR A 26 6.62 8.96 -10.62
C TYR A 26 6.12 10.31 -10.05
N PRO A 27 6.64 11.46 -10.49
CA PRO A 27 6.32 12.76 -9.89
C PRO A 27 4.89 13.28 -10.22
N ASP A 28 4.19 12.65 -11.15
CA ASP A 28 2.91 13.14 -11.67
C ASP A 28 1.71 12.64 -10.85
N ASN A 29 1.15 13.53 -10.02
CA ASN A 29 -0.04 13.24 -9.20
C ASN A 29 -1.29 12.88 -10.02
N GLU A 30 -1.37 13.30 -11.29
CA GLU A 30 -2.49 13.01 -12.18
C GLU A 30 -2.60 11.51 -12.54
N GLN A 31 -1.54 10.73 -12.31
CA GLN A 31 -1.54 9.30 -12.58
C GLN A 31 -2.24 8.49 -11.48
N ILE A 32 -2.35 9.01 -10.25
CA ILE A 32 -2.91 8.27 -9.10
C ILE A 32 -4.33 7.77 -9.37
N ILE A 33 -5.22 8.66 -9.87
CA ILE A 33 -6.61 8.29 -10.17
C ILE A 33 -6.67 7.28 -11.31
N LYS A 34 -5.81 7.43 -12.32
CA LYS A 34 -5.77 6.51 -13.48
C LYS A 34 -5.33 5.12 -13.03
N GLU A 35 -4.33 5.02 -12.17
CA GLU A 35 -3.84 3.76 -11.60
C GLU A 35 -4.91 3.08 -10.74
N LEU A 36 -5.65 3.83 -9.92
CA LEU A 36 -6.76 3.27 -9.14
C LEU A 36 -7.91 2.77 -10.02
N LEU A 37 -8.23 3.50 -11.09
CA LEU A 37 -9.22 3.08 -12.08
C LEU A 37 -8.78 1.82 -12.83
N GLN A 38 -7.51 1.75 -13.23
CA GLN A 38 -6.95 0.58 -13.89
C GLN A 38 -6.98 -0.64 -12.99
N ASN A 39 -6.61 -0.51 -11.71
CA ASN A 39 -6.74 -1.62 -10.74
C ASN A 39 -8.19 -2.12 -10.61
N ALA A 40 -9.18 -1.22 -10.69
CA ALA A 40 -10.58 -1.62 -10.68
C ALA A 40 -10.97 -2.36 -11.97
N GLU A 41 -10.50 -1.90 -13.12
CA GLU A 41 -10.70 -2.56 -14.42
C GLU A 41 -10.07 -3.96 -14.45
N ASP A 42 -8.82 -4.10 -14.00
CA ASP A 42 -8.09 -5.37 -13.92
C ASP A 42 -8.77 -6.39 -12.99
N ALA A 43 -9.39 -5.90 -11.91
CA ALA A 43 -10.19 -6.71 -10.99
C ALA A 43 -11.60 -7.04 -11.53
N GLY A 44 -11.95 -6.55 -12.73
CA GLY A 44 -13.25 -6.78 -13.35
C GLY A 44 -14.40 -6.02 -12.70
N ALA A 45 -14.12 -4.91 -12.02
CA ALA A 45 -15.14 -4.07 -11.40
C ALA A 45 -16.09 -3.48 -12.46
N ARG A 46 -17.37 -3.37 -12.11
CA ARG A 46 -18.41 -2.75 -12.95
C ARG A 46 -18.74 -1.34 -12.49
N SER A 47 -18.39 -0.99 -11.26
CA SER A 47 -18.66 0.34 -10.71
C SER A 47 -17.50 0.83 -9.86
N VAL A 48 -17.24 2.13 -9.95
CA VAL A 48 -16.26 2.85 -9.15
C VAL A 48 -16.93 4.07 -8.52
N LYS A 49 -16.61 4.36 -7.26
CA LYS A 49 -17.02 5.58 -6.54
C LYS A 49 -15.80 6.16 -5.84
N MET A 50 -15.67 7.47 -5.83
CA MET A 50 -14.61 8.16 -5.09
C MET A 50 -15.09 9.48 -4.49
N GLY A 51 -14.50 9.88 -3.38
CA GLY A 51 -14.82 11.15 -2.74
C GLY A 51 -14.29 11.28 -1.32
N PRO A 52 -14.43 12.47 -0.72
CA PRO A 52 -14.05 12.71 0.65
C PRO A 52 -14.93 11.93 1.62
N CYS A 53 -14.31 11.36 2.65
CA CYS A 53 -14.94 10.80 3.83
C CYS A 53 -14.57 11.69 5.03
N PRO A 54 -15.49 12.54 5.52
CA PRO A 54 -15.19 13.54 6.55
C PRO A 54 -14.75 12.93 7.89
N SER A 55 -15.23 11.73 8.21
CA SER A 55 -14.78 10.95 9.36
C SER A 55 -15.23 9.49 9.21
N CYS A 56 -14.29 8.57 9.40
CA CYS A 56 -14.60 7.16 9.59
C CYS A 56 -14.75 6.91 11.09
N ARG A 57 -15.84 6.24 11.53
CA ARG A 57 -15.96 5.89 12.96
C ARG A 57 -14.88 4.87 13.32
N SER A 58 -13.92 5.28 14.15
CA SER A 58 -12.82 4.43 14.63
C SER A 58 -13.23 3.52 15.80
N ASP A 59 -14.44 3.70 16.35
CA ASP A 59 -14.94 3.00 17.55
C ASP A 59 -14.95 1.47 17.42
N HIS A 60 -14.96 0.95 16.19
CA HIS A 60 -14.95 -0.49 15.91
C HIS A 60 -13.56 -1.06 15.62
N LEU A 61 -12.52 -0.24 15.53
CA LEU A 61 -11.14 -0.72 15.37
C LEU A 61 -10.47 -0.93 16.73
N PRO A 62 -9.71 -2.02 16.91
CA PRO A 62 -8.86 -2.17 18.09
C PRO A 62 -7.69 -1.17 18.04
N ASP A 63 -7.17 -0.76 19.20
CA ASP A 63 -5.87 -0.10 19.28
C ASP A 63 -4.78 -1.09 18.81
N PRO A 64 -3.76 -0.69 18.01
CA PRO A 64 -3.35 0.67 17.61
C PRO A 64 -4.19 1.36 16.54
N TYR A 65 -5.05 0.61 15.85
CA TYR A 65 -5.50 0.95 14.51
C TYR A 65 -6.51 2.09 14.46
N LYS A 66 -7.09 2.48 15.61
CA LYS A 66 -8.00 3.64 15.71
C LYS A 66 -7.38 4.93 15.14
N LYS A 67 -6.06 5.10 15.28
CA LYS A 67 -5.34 6.29 14.78
C LYS A 67 -5.57 6.49 13.27
N TYR A 68 -5.65 5.39 12.50
CA TYR A 68 -5.78 5.41 11.05
C TYR A 68 -7.17 5.81 10.54
N MET A 69 -8.18 5.86 11.41
CA MET A 69 -9.54 6.29 11.06
C MET A 69 -9.97 7.59 11.75
N SER A 70 -9.08 8.23 12.52
CA SER A 70 -9.42 9.38 13.36
C SER A 70 -9.56 10.72 12.61
N GLY A 71 -9.17 10.77 11.34
CA GLY A 71 -9.18 11.98 10.51
C GLY A 71 -10.01 11.86 9.23
N PRO A 72 -10.12 12.95 8.47
CA PRO A 72 -10.72 12.92 7.14
C PRO A 72 -9.89 12.03 6.22
N ALA A 73 -10.56 11.34 5.30
CA ALA A 73 -9.93 10.47 4.31
C ALA A 73 -10.48 10.75 2.91
N PHE A 74 -9.74 10.32 1.89
CA PHE A 74 -10.29 10.18 0.54
C PHE A 74 -10.55 8.70 0.28
N CYS A 75 -11.77 8.34 -0.06
CA CYS A 75 -12.16 6.96 -0.31
C CYS A 75 -12.21 6.69 -1.81
N PHE A 76 -11.67 5.55 -2.21
CA PHE A 76 -11.84 4.95 -3.53
C PHE A 76 -12.48 3.57 -3.34
N TYR A 77 -13.63 3.36 -3.97
CA TYR A 77 -14.41 2.13 -3.88
C TYR A 77 -14.60 1.55 -5.29
N ASN A 78 -14.48 0.24 -5.41
CA ASN A 78 -14.94 -0.53 -6.55
C ASN A 78 -15.68 -1.78 -6.06
N ASP A 79 -16.51 -2.39 -6.91
CA ASP A 79 -17.37 -3.53 -6.56
C ASP A 79 -16.75 -4.91 -6.74
N SER A 80 -15.44 -4.98 -6.98
CA SER A 80 -14.68 -6.24 -6.95
C SER A 80 -14.22 -6.60 -5.52
N VAL A 81 -13.82 -7.85 -5.31
CA VAL A 81 -13.28 -8.35 -4.05
C VAL A 81 -11.88 -8.90 -4.32
N PHE A 82 -10.91 -8.56 -3.47
CA PHE A 82 -9.53 -9.02 -3.62
C PHE A 82 -9.44 -10.54 -3.47
N GLU A 83 -8.67 -11.14 -4.38
CA GLU A 83 -8.20 -12.52 -4.31
C GLU A 83 -6.85 -12.58 -3.56
N GLU A 84 -6.36 -13.79 -3.25
CA GLU A 84 -5.10 -13.98 -2.51
C GLU A 84 -3.90 -13.37 -3.26
N GLU A 85 -3.92 -13.46 -4.58
CA GLU A 85 -2.93 -12.86 -5.47
C GLU A 85 -2.90 -11.33 -5.37
N ASP A 86 -4.05 -10.68 -5.15
CA ASP A 86 -4.14 -9.23 -4.97
C ASP A 86 -3.54 -8.81 -3.64
N TRP A 87 -3.81 -9.56 -2.57
CA TRP A 87 -3.20 -9.33 -1.25
C TRP A 87 -1.68 -9.49 -1.28
N GLN A 88 -1.19 -10.51 -1.99
CA GLN A 88 0.24 -10.70 -2.21
C GLN A 88 0.83 -9.58 -3.06
N GLY A 89 0.13 -9.14 -4.11
CA GLY A 89 0.59 -8.07 -4.99
C GLY A 89 0.71 -6.72 -4.27
N ILE A 90 -0.33 -6.31 -3.53
CA ILE A 90 -0.40 -5.00 -2.89
C ILE A 90 0.62 -4.83 -1.74
N THR A 91 0.99 -5.92 -1.07
CA THR A 91 1.96 -5.94 0.03
C THR A 91 3.41 -5.94 -0.44
N MET A 92 3.67 -6.27 -1.71
CA MET A 92 5.02 -6.19 -2.28
C MET A 92 5.40 -4.74 -2.63
N VAL A 93 6.67 -4.40 -2.37
CA VAL A 93 7.17 -3.02 -2.53
C VAL A 93 7.60 -2.73 -3.96
N ARG A 94 8.37 -3.65 -4.57
CA ARG A 94 8.84 -3.58 -5.96
C ARG A 94 8.69 -4.92 -6.66
N LYS A 95 7.46 -5.40 -6.83
CA LYS A 95 7.19 -6.49 -7.77
C LYS A 95 6.21 -5.98 -8.79
N SER A 96 6.61 -5.89 -10.05
CA SER A 96 5.66 -5.75 -11.15
C SER A 96 5.49 -7.13 -11.77
N ASN A 97 4.30 -7.72 -11.71
CA ASN A 97 4.00 -8.98 -12.42
C ASN A 97 3.90 -8.78 -13.95
N LYS A 98 4.81 -7.99 -14.55
CA LYS A 98 4.90 -7.75 -16.00
C LYS A 98 5.41 -8.97 -16.78
N HIS A 99 5.91 -10.00 -16.11
CA HIS A 99 6.54 -11.14 -16.76
C HIS A 99 5.56 -12.17 -17.35
N ASP A 100 4.32 -12.23 -16.88
CA ASP A 100 3.38 -13.30 -17.29
C ASP A 100 2.31 -12.86 -18.30
N ASP A 101 2.08 -11.56 -18.52
CA ASP A 101 1.13 -11.09 -19.54
C ASP A 101 1.43 -9.64 -19.98
N PRO A 102 1.87 -9.41 -21.24
CA PRO A 102 2.13 -8.07 -21.77
C PRO A 102 0.86 -7.21 -21.91
N LEU A 103 -0.33 -7.83 -21.89
CA LEU A 103 -1.62 -7.14 -21.97
C LEU A 103 -2.16 -6.75 -20.59
N LYS A 104 -1.67 -7.36 -19.50
CA LYS A 104 -1.99 -6.94 -18.12
C LYS A 104 -1.05 -5.83 -17.70
N VAL A 105 -1.43 -4.61 -18.05
CA VAL A 105 -0.82 -3.42 -17.47
C VAL A 105 -1.42 -3.24 -16.07
N GLY A 106 -0.66 -3.59 -15.03
CA GLY A 106 -1.11 -3.48 -13.65
C GLY A 106 -1.39 -4.83 -13.02
N LYS A 107 -0.61 -5.20 -12.01
CA LYS A 107 -0.99 -6.27 -11.07
C LYS A 107 -0.37 -6.03 -9.69
N PHE A 108 -0.29 -4.72 -9.37
CA PHE A 108 0.42 -4.05 -8.27
C PHE A 108 1.94 -4.14 -8.33
N GLY A 109 2.59 -3.02 -7.99
CA GLY A 109 4.03 -2.92 -7.82
C GLY A 109 4.49 -1.49 -7.63
N ILE A 110 4.20 -0.61 -8.59
CA ILE A 110 4.72 0.77 -8.58
C ILE A 110 3.60 1.80 -8.70
N GLY A 111 2.68 1.61 -9.66
CA GLY A 111 1.58 2.55 -9.92
C GLY A 111 0.68 2.81 -8.72
N PHE A 112 0.26 1.76 -8.00
CA PHE A 112 -0.48 1.92 -6.74
C PHE A 112 0.31 2.70 -5.67
N LYS A 113 1.64 2.57 -5.59
CA LYS A 113 2.44 3.25 -4.57
C LYS A 113 2.47 4.77 -4.79
N SER A 114 2.04 5.28 -5.94
CA SER A 114 1.83 6.71 -6.18
C SER A 114 0.81 7.35 -5.23
N VAL A 115 -0.08 6.56 -4.59
CA VAL A 115 -0.99 7.07 -3.54
C VAL A 115 -0.24 7.71 -2.38
N PHE A 116 1.04 7.37 -2.16
CA PHE A 116 1.87 7.99 -1.12
C PHE A 116 2.25 9.46 -1.43
N HIS A 117 1.93 9.99 -2.61
CA HIS A 117 2.00 11.44 -2.87
C HIS A 117 0.91 12.24 -2.13
N ILE A 118 -0.18 11.58 -1.70
CA ILE A 118 -1.35 12.26 -1.12
C ILE A 118 -1.69 11.78 0.30
N THR A 119 -1.06 10.71 0.78
CA THR A 119 -1.27 10.17 2.13
C THR A 119 -0.04 9.42 2.63
N ASP A 120 0.27 9.52 3.92
CA ASP A 120 1.30 8.70 4.56
C ASP A 120 0.77 7.32 4.97
N THR A 121 -0.54 7.11 4.94
CA THR A 121 -1.18 5.85 5.32
C THR A 121 -2.23 5.43 4.31
N VAL A 122 -2.24 4.15 3.95
CA VAL A 122 -3.29 3.55 3.14
C VAL A 122 -4.02 2.48 3.94
N MET A 123 -5.35 2.51 3.86
CA MET A 123 -6.21 1.46 4.40
C MET A 123 -6.97 0.79 3.24
N VAL A 124 -6.86 -0.53 3.15
CA VAL A 124 -7.56 -1.34 2.15
C VAL A 124 -8.52 -2.27 2.87
N ILE A 125 -9.79 -2.24 2.47
CA ILE A 125 -10.85 -3.10 3.01
C ILE A 125 -11.42 -3.90 1.85
N SER A 126 -11.32 -5.23 1.92
CA SER A 126 -11.94 -6.10 0.93
C SER A 126 -12.34 -7.43 1.55
N GLY A 127 -13.56 -7.88 1.27
CA GLY A 127 -14.14 -9.07 1.88
C GLY A 127 -14.18 -8.97 3.42
N LYS A 128 -13.39 -9.82 4.09
CA LYS A 128 -13.27 -9.86 5.56
C LYS A 128 -11.93 -9.35 6.07
N THR A 129 -11.11 -8.78 5.19
CA THR A 129 -9.72 -8.42 5.48
C THR A 129 -9.55 -6.92 5.42
N ILE A 130 -8.77 -6.40 6.39
CA ILE A 130 -8.34 -5.01 6.44
C ILE A 130 -6.81 -5.01 6.44
N LEU A 131 -6.22 -4.23 5.54
CA LEU A 131 -4.79 -3.99 5.46
C LEU A 131 -4.51 -2.52 5.76
N PHE A 132 -3.56 -2.27 6.65
CA PHE A 132 -2.99 -0.94 6.88
C PHE A 132 -1.57 -0.94 6.32
N ILE A 133 -1.24 0.08 5.52
CA ILE A 133 0.11 0.33 5.02
C ILE A 133 0.55 1.67 5.57
N ASP A 134 1.52 1.66 6.47
CA ASP A 134 2.12 2.82 7.12
C ASP A 134 3.64 2.70 7.02
N PRO A 135 4.27 3.31 5.99
CA PRO A 135 5.71 3.22 5.77
C PRO A 135 6.56 3.81 6.88
N LEU A 136 5.97 4.69 7.70
CA LEU A 136 6.63 5.36 8.82
C LEU A 136 6.59 4.51 10.10
N TYR A 137 5.80 3.44 10.11
CA TYR A 137 5.69 2.55 11.25
C TYR A 137 6.50 1.28 11.00
N GLU A 138 7.68 1.20 11.62
CA GLU A 138 8.46 -0.03 11.68
C GLU A 138 7.66 -1.07 12.48
N GLU A 139 7.03 -2.02 11.76
CA GLU A 139 6.24 -3.14 12.31
C GLU A 139 5.15 -2.73 13.31
N ILE A 140 3.88 -2.76 12.88
CA ILE A 140 2.82 -3.14 13.83
C ILE A 140 2.99 -4.64 14.08
N ASP A 141 3.95 -5.02 14.93
CA ASP A 141 4.04 -6.39 15.43
C ASP A 141 2.82 -6.62 16.34
N PRO A 142 1.85 -7.49 15.95
CA PRO A 142 0.69 -7.75 16.77
C PRO A 142 1.04 -8.36 18.14
N LYS A 143 2.30 -8.80 18.33
CA LYS A 143 2.84 -9.33 19.59
C LYS A 143 3.62 -8.30 20.41
N LYS A 144 4.07 -7.19 19.83
CA LYS A 144 4.56 -6.04 20.59
C LYS A 144 3.40 -5.08 20.75
N GLY A 145 2.68 -5.23 21.85
CA GLY A 145 1.77 -4.17 22.31
C GLY A 145 2.52 -2.83 22.28
N LEU A 146 1.82 -1.78 21.84
CA LEU A 146 2.35 -0.43 21.89
C LEU A 146 2.75 -0.12 23.33
N GLY A 147 4.05 0.08 23.56
CA GLY A 147 4.55 0.69 24.79
C GLY A 147 4.18 2.16 24.88
#